data_AF-A0A2K3NET4-F1
#
_entry.id   AF-A0A2K3NET4-F1
#
_cell.length_a   1.000
_cell.length_b   1.000
_cell.length_c   1.000
_cell.angle_alpha   90.00
_cell.angle_beta   90.00
_cell.angle_gamma   90.00
#
_symmetry.space_group_name_H-M   'P 1'
#
loop_
_entity.id
_entity.type
_entity.pdbx_description
1 polymer ?
#
loop_
_entity_poly.entity_id
_entity_poly.type
_entity_poly.pdbx_seq_one_letter_code
_entity_poly.pdbx_strand_id
1 'polypeptide(L)'
;MLDRVSEAYDQWLVQDQMLFTWLLSTLAESVLPRTVGCRHAFQVWEQIHKYFNAHLKAKVRQLRSELKTVKKGTKSITDFVLRVREIALIPY
;
A
#
# COMPACT_ATOMS: atom_id res chain seq x y z
N MET A 1 25.89 34.16 1.53
CA MET A 1 24.61 33.76 0.85
C MET A 1 24.57 32.26 0.59
N LEU A 2 25.71 31.59 0.36
CA LEU A 2 25.80 30.12 0.23
C LEU A 2 25.53 29.36 1.54
N ASP A 3 25.88 29.93 2.69
CA ASP A 3 25.71 29.25 4.00
C ASP A 3 24.24 28.95 4.36
N ARG A 4 23.32 29.86 4.02
CA ARG A 4 21.87 29.67 4.27
C ARG A 4 21.27 28.53 3.46
N VAL A 5 21.76 28.30 2.24
CA VAL A 5 21.26 27.23 1.38
C VAL A 5 21.72 25.87 1.90
N SER A 6 22.96 25.79 2.40
CA SER A 6 23.48 24.59 3.05
C SER A 6 22.70 24.26 4.32
N GLU A 7 22.46 25.24 5.19
CA GLU A 7 21.74 25.01 6.45
C GLU A 7 20.29 24.57 6.24
N ALA A 8 19.57 25.17 5.29
CA ALA A 8 18.22 24.75 4.93
C ALA A 8 18.20 23.35 4.31
N TYR A 9 19.21 22.99 3.51
CA TYR A 9 19.36 21.65 2.96
C TYR A 9 19.64 20.62 4.05
N ASP A 10 20.52 20.92 5.01
CA ASP A 10 20.84 20.03 6.12
C ASP A 10 19.61 19.78 7.00
N GLN A 11 18.83 20.82 7.30
CA GLN A 11 17.56 20.70 8.01
C GLN A 11 16.55 19.83 7.25
N TRP A 12 16.42 20.06 5.94
CA TRP A 12 15.57 19.23 5.09
C TRP A 12 16.02 17.77 5.08
N LEU A 13 17.32 17.52 4.99
CA LEU A 13 17.89 16.17 4.95
C LEU A 13 17.61 15.43 6.26
N VAL A 14 17.76 16.10 7.42
CA VAL A 14 17.41 15.51 8.72
C VAL A 14 15.93 15.12 8.75
N GLN A 15 15.03 16.00 8.30
CA GLN A 15 13.59 15.70 8.25
C GLN A 15 13.27 14.54 7.31
N ASP A 16 13.87 14.51 6.12
CA ASP A 16 13.70 13.42 5.17
C ASP A 16 14.18 12.08 5.74
N GLN A 17 15.33 12.04 6.40
CA GLN A 17 15.86 10.81 7.00
C GLN A 17 15.03 10.32 8.20
N MET A 18 14.48 11.25 9.00
CA MET A 18 13.52 10.91 10.06
C MET A 18 12.26 10.25 9.47
N LEU A 19 11.68 10.85 8.43
CA LEU A 19 10.52 10.30 7.73
C LEU A 19 10.83 8.97 7.06
N PHE A 20 11.99 8.84 6.44
CA PHE A 20 12.45 7.60 5.81
C PHE A 20 12.51 6.46 6.83
N THR A 21 13.15 6.69 7.98
CA THR A 21 13.26 5.68 9.04
C THR A 21 11.91 5.32 9.64
N TRP A 22 11.06 6.32 9.89
CA TRP A 22 9.70 6.11 10.38
C TRP A 22 8.83 5.34 9.39
N LEU A 23 8.93 5.65 8.09
CA LEU A 23 8.23 4.87 7.06
C LEU A 23 8.70 3.43 7.06
N LEU A 24 10.02 3.17 7.08
CA LEU A 24 10.53 1.81 7.11
C LEU A 24 10.07 1.02 8.35
N SER A 25 9.95 1.66 9.52
CA SER A 25 9.53 0.99 10.75
C SER A 25 8.03 0.63 10.78
N THR A 26 7.21 1.33 10.00
CA THR A 26 5.76 1.06 9.89
C THR A 26 5.40 0.02 8.84
N LEU A 27 6.35 -0.34 7.97
CA LEU A 27 6.12 -1.31 6.90
C LEU A 27 6.19 -2.75 7.40
N ALA A 28 5.29 -3.58 6.88
CA ALA A 28 5.37 -5.02 7.04
C ALA A 28 6.66 -5.56 6.39
N GLU A 29 7.25 -6.60 6.99
CA GLU A 29 8.48 -7.23 6.50
C GLU A 29 8.38 -7.71 5.05
N SER A 30 7.18 -8.08 4.60
CA SER A 30 6.92 -8.50 3.21
C SER A 30 7.03 -7.36 2.18
N VAL A 31 6.98 -6.11 2.63
CA VAL A 31 7.06 -4.90 1.79
C VAL A 31 8.47 -4.30 1.80
N LEU A 32 9.26 -4.51 2.86
CA LEU A 32 10.63 -4.00 3.00
C LEU A 32 11.57 -4.33 1.82
N PRO A 33 11.54 -5.53 1.22
CA PRO A 33 12.39 -5.83 0.05
C PRO A 33 12.15 -4.89 -1.14
N ARG A 34 10.99 -4.22 -1.21
CA ARG A 34 10.66 -3.30 -2.29
C ARG A 34 11.29 -1.93 -2.11
N THR A 35 11.66 -1.56 -0.88
CA THR A 35 12.27 -0.26 -0.56
C THR A 35 13.80 -0.29 -0.63
N VAL A 36 14.39 -1.45 -0.94
CA VAL A 36 15.83 -1.61 -1.16
C VAL A 36 16.29 -0.65 -2.25
N GLY A 37 17.28 0.19 -1.94
CA GLY A 37 17.82 1.21 -2.84
C GLY A 37 17.14 2.58 -2.75
N CYS A 38 16.05 2.72 -1.98
CA CYS A 38 15.51 4.04 -1.66
C CYS A 38 16.44 4.77 -0.69
N ARG A 39 16.62 6.08 -0.89
CA ARG A 39 17.45 6.96 -0.06
C ARG A 39 16.66 8.05 0.65
N HIS A 40 15.51 8.40 0.09
CA HIS A 40 14.65 9.47 0.58
C HIS A 40 13.24 8.96 0.84
N ALA A 41 12.54 9.61 1.77
CA ALA A 41 11.20 9.21 2.20
C ALA A 41 10.21 9.18 1.03
N PHE A 42 10.33 10.12 0.08
CA PHE A 42 9.44 10.17 -1.09
C PHE A 42 9.56 8.94 -1.99
N GLN A 43 10.75 8.34 -2.10
CA GLN A 43 10.97 7.15 -2.92
C GLN A 43 10.31 5.93 -2.30
N VAL A 44 10.45 5.79 -0.97
CA VAL A 44 9.76 4.76 -0.19
C VAL A 44 8.26 4.90 -0.39
N TRP A 45 7.74 6.11 -0.20
CA TRP A 45 6.33 6.42 -0.38
C TRP A 45 5.81 6.07 -1.77
N GLU A 46 6.47 6.52 -2.83
CA GLU A 46 6.07 6.23 -4.21
C GLU A 46 6.03 4.71 -4.48
N GLN A 47 7.03 3.98 -4.00
CA GLN A 47 7.13 2.54 -4.22
C GLN A 47 6.02 1.76 -3.52
N ILE A 48 5.72 2.12 -2.26
CA ILE A 48 4.60 1.56 -1.50
C ILE A 48 3.28 1.87 -2.22
N HIS A 49 3.06 3.14 -2.60
CA HIS A 49 1.86 3.56 -3.28
C HIS A 49 1.64 2.78 -4.58
N LYS A 50 2.68 2.66 -5.41
CA LYS A 50 2.62 1.91 -6.66
C LYS A 50 2.28 0.45 -6.42
N TYR A 51 2.91 -0.19 -5.44
CA TYR A 51 2.67 -1.58 -5.10
C TYR A 51 1.24 -1.84 -4.65
N PHE A 52 0.77 -1.10 -3.64
CA PHE A 52 -0.57 -1.28 -3.10
C PHE A 52 -1.65 -0.87 -4.10
N ASN A 53 -1.43 0.17 -4.90
CA ASN A 53 -2.39 0.56 -5.95
C ASN A 53 -2.57 -0.57 -6.99
N ALA A 54 -1.47 -1.17 -7.46
CA ALA A 54 -1.54 -2.30 -8.37
C ALA A 54 -2.21 -3.53 -7.72
N HIS A 55 -1.81 -3.85 -6.49
CA HIS A 55 -2.33 -5.00 -5.75
C HIS A 55 -3.83 -4.86 -5.45
N LEU A 56 -4.25 -3.71 -4.91
CA LEU A 56 -5.66 -3.42 -4.62
C LEU A 56 -6.51 -3.42 -5.89
N LYS A 57 -6.02 -2.82 -6.99
CA LYS A 57 -6.73 -2.88 -8.28
C LYS A 57 -6.88 -4.32 -8.79
N ALA A 58 -5.84 -5.15 -8.66
CA ALA A 58 -5.91 -6.56 -9.03
C ALA A 58 -6.90 -7.31 -8.15
N LYS A 59 -6.85 -7.10 -6.83
CA LYS A 59 -7.78 -7.70 -5.87
C LYS A 59 -9.22 -7.29 -6.16
N VAL A 60 -9.49 -6.00 -6.38
CA VAL A 60 -10.83 -5.51 -6.76
C VAL A 60 -11.32 -6.16 -8.05
N ARG A 61 -10.46 -6.29 -9.08
CA ARG A 61 -10.82 -7.00 -10.32
C ARG A 61 -11.13 -8.47 -10.08
N GLN A 62 -10.30 -9.15 -9.29
CA GLN A 62 -10.51 -10.55 -8.91
C GLN A 62 -11.85 -10.71 -8.18
N LEU A 63 -12.12 -9.90 -7.17
CA LEU A 63 -13.36 -9.96 -6.40
C LEU A 63 -14.60 -9.68 -7.26
N ARG A 64 -14.52 -8.70 -8.18
CA ARG A 64 -15.59 -8.44 -9.16
C ARG A 64 -15.81 -9.63 -10.09
N SER A 65 -14.74 -10.29 -10.53
CA SER A 65 -14.84 -11.49 -11.36
C SER A 65 -15.46 -12.64 -10.58
N GLU A 66 -14.99 -12.89 -9.36
CA GLU A 66 -15.59 -13.87 -8.45
C GLU A 66 -17.08 -13.60 -8.28
N LEU A 67 -17.48 -12.39 -7.92
CA LEU A 67 -18.88 -12.00 -7.78
C LEU A 67 -19.72 -12.27 -9.04
N LYS A 68 -19.20 -11.97 -10.23
CA LYS A 68 -19.88 -12.26 -11.51
C LYS A 68 -20.01 -13.75 -11.80
N THR A 69 -19.03 -14.55 -11.37
CA THR A 69 -18.99 -16.00 -11.57
C THR A 69 -19.69 -16.78 -10.46
N VAL A 70 -19.98 -16.15 -9.32
CA VAL A 70 -20.77 -16.74 -8.24
C VAL A 70 -22.21 -16.91 -8.76
N LYS A 71 -22.49 -18.13 -9.23
CA LYS A 71 -23.83 -18.65 -9.46
C LYS A 71 -24.24 -19.46 -8.22
N LYS A 72 -25.49 -19.30 -7.75
CA LYS A 72 -26.04 -20.03 -6.59
C LYS A 72 -25.74 -21.54 -6.67
N GLY A 73 -25.91 -22.15 -7.85
CA GLY A 73 -25.66 -23.58 -8.03
C GLY A 73 -26.31 -24.42 -6.92
N THR A 74 -25.59 -25.40 -6.41
CA THR A 74 -25.94 -26.25 -5.25
C THR A 74 -25.53 -25.67 -3.89
N LYS A 75 -25.04 -24.41 -3.82
CA LYS A 75 -24.54 -23.81 -2.57
C LYS A 75 -25.67 -23.19 -1.74
N SER A 76 -25.53 -23.23 -0.42
CA SER A 76 -26.50 -22.64 0.49
C SER A 76 -26.53 -21.11 0.33
N ILE A 77 -27.69 -20.50 0.59
CA ILE A 77 -27.86 -19.04 0.57
C ILE A 77 -26.91 -18.37 1.58
N THR A 78 -26.58 -19.07 2.67
CA THR A 78 -25.67 -18.62 3.72
C THR A 78 -24.24 -18.42 3.21
N ASP A 79 -23.71 -19.38 2.43
CA ASP A 79 -22.36 -19.29 1.86
C ASP A 79 -22.23 -18.17 0.83
N PHE A 80 -23.32 -17.93 0.08
CA PHE A 80 -23.40 -16.82 -0.86
C PHE A 80 -23.37 -15.47 -0.15
N VAL A 81 -24.18 -15.29 0.89
CA VAL A 81 -24.26 -14.03 1.65
C VAL A 81 -22.97 -13.74 2.42
N LEU A 82 -22.31 -14.76 2.98
CA LEU A 82 -21.02 -14.59 3.67
C LEU A 82 -19.92 -14.12 2.71
N ARG A 83 -19.81 -14.74 1.53
CA ARG A 83 -18.79 -14.37 0.52
C ARG A 83 -19.02 -12.96 -0.03
N VAL A 84 -20.28 -12.53 -0.22
CA VAL A 84 -20.60 -11.14 -0.61
C VAL A 84 -20.23 -10.15 0.50
N ARG A 85 -20.46 -10.50 1.77
CA ARG A 85 -20.05 -9.66 2.91
C ARG A 85 -18.53 -9.52 3.00
N GLU A 86 -17.76 -10.60 2.87
CA GLU A 86 -16.29 -10.56 2.86
C GLU A 86 -15.73 -9.66 1.76
N ILE A 87 -16.37 -9.63 0.59
CA ILE A 87 -15.98 -8.79 -0.54
C ILE A 87 -16.35 -7.31 -0.29
N ALA A 88 -17.48 -7.04 0.36
CA ALA A 88 -17.98 -5.69 0.59
C ALA A 88 -17.36 -4.99 1.82
N LEU A 89 -16.78 -5.74 2.76
CA LEU A 89 -16.28 -5.24 4.05
C LEU A 89 -14.78 -4.93 4.09
N ILE A 90 -14.04 -4.97 2.98
CA ILE A 90 -12.65 -4.49 2.96
C ILE A 90 -12.70 -2.95 3.03
N PRO A 91 -12.43 -2.31 4.18
CA PRO A 91 -12.55 -0.87 4.32
C PRO A 91 -11.33 -0.20 3.70
N TYR A 92 -11.54 1.03 3.22
CA TYR A 92 -10.52 1.95 2.72
C TYR A 92 -9.41 2.22 3.74
#